data_AF-A0A544ZE27-F1
#
_entry.id   AF-A0A544ZE27-F1
#
_cell.length_a   1.000
_cell.length_b   1.000
_cell.length_c   1.000
_cell.angle_alpha   90.00
_cell.angle_beta   90.00
_cell.angle_gamma   90.00
#
_symmetry.space_group_name_H-M   'P 1'
#
loop_
_entity.id
_entity.type
_entity.pdbx_description
1 polymer ?
#
loop_
_entity_poly.entity_id
_entity_poly.type
_entity_poly.pdbx_seq_one_letter_code
_entity_poly.pdbx_strand_id
1 'polypeptide(L)'
;MEIPELADLIWLFEGEPERQYDDVGWPVGLHSFHLSRGPTAILFSIDATAGEAYISLYAGEEEIASLGRLRPLGRLSVERHRPDTESLTLWFRDESKEPIRIQTRPLICLAWDVMGLGEW
;
A
#
# COMPACT_ATOMS: atom_id res chain seq x y z
N MET A 1 9.18 -2.79 11.85
CA MET A 1 8.89 -2.93 10.42
C MET A 1 9.81 -1.97 9.71
N GLU A 2 10.43 -2.38 8.61
CA GLU A 2 11.19 -1.45 7.77
C GLU A 2 10.20 -0.67 6.90
N ILE A 3 10.28 0.66 6.92
CA ILE A 3 9.33 1.51 6.21
C ILE A 3 10.10 2.60 5.43
N PRO A 4 9.65 2.98 4.22
CA PRO A 4 10.20 4.11 3.51
C PRO A 4 10.06 5.41 4.31
N GLU A 5 10.87 6.40 3.96
CA GLU A 5 10.71 7.75 4.47
C GLU A 5 9.33 8.29 4.06
N LEU A 6 8.73 9.13 4.89
CA LEU A 6 7.42 9.72 4.60
C LEU A 6 7.43 10.46 3.25
N ALA A 7 8.53 11.16 2.94
CA ALA A 7 8.70 11.87 1.68
C ALA A 7 8.62 10.96 0.44
N ASP A 8 9.08 9.70 0.54
CA ASP A 8 8.99 8.74 -0.57
C ASP A 8 7.55 8.28 -0.79
N LEU A 9 6.77 8.12 0.28
CA LEU A 9 5.35 7.77 0.19
C LEU A 9 4.50 8.94 -0.31
N ILE A 10 4.76 10.16 0.18
CA ILE A 10 4.13 11.38 -0.35
C ILE A 10 4.43 11.52 -1.83
N TRP A 11 5.67 11.29 -2.25
CA TRP A 11 6.04 11.32 -3.66
C TRP A 11 5.28 10.26 -4.47
N LEU A 12 5.17 9.03 -3.96
CA LEU A 12 4.52 7.92 -4.65
C LEU A 12 2.99 8.08 -4.79
N PHE A 13 2.33 8.60 -3.75
CA PHE A 13 0.88 8.84 -3.70
C PHE A 13 0.48 10.28 -4.06
N GLU A 14 1.45 11.14 -4.36
CA GLU A 14 1.25 12.54 -4.77
C GLU A 14 0.45 13.39 -3.75
N GLY A 15 0.51 13.03 -2.47
CA GLY A 15 -0.29 13.68 -1.43
C GLY A 15 0.20 13.37 -0.03
N GLU A 16 -0.06 14.31 0.88
CA GLU A 16 0.10 14.10 2.32
C GLU A 16 -0.92 13.06 2.83
N PRO A 17 -0.54 12.18 3.75
CA PRO A 17 -1.49 11.24 4.34
C PRO A 17 -2.47 11.95 5.27
N GLU A 18 -3.71 11.48 5.26
CA GLU A 18 -4.64 11.74 6.35
C GLU A 18 -4.23 10.96 7.60
N ARG A 19 -4.32 11.60 8.76
CA ARG A 19 -3.98 11.00 10.06
C ARG A 19 -5.26 10.67 10.80
N GLN A 20 -5.31 9.51 11.44
CA GLN A 20 -6.44 9.17 12.31
C GLN A 20 -6.48 10.06 13.56
N TYR A 21 -5.31 10.47 14.06
CA TYR A 21 -5.15 11.30 15.26
C TYR A 21 -4.14 12.42 14.99
N ASP A 22 -4.50 13.66 15.28
CA ASP A 22 -3.68 14.85 14.97
C ASP A 22 -2.45 15.01 15.87
N ASP A 23 -2.46 14.38 17.06
CA ASP A 23 -1.38 14.44 18.05
C ASP A 23 -0.27 13.42 17.80
N VAL A 24 -0.43 12.57 16.78
CA VAL A 24 0.52 11.51 16.45
C VAL A 24 1.20 11.81 15.11
N GLY A 25 2.53 11.81 15.13
CA GLY A 25 3.36 12.00 13.94
C GLY A 25 3.77 10.69 13.28
N TRP A 26 4.16 10.77 12.01
CA TRP A 26 4.75 9.64 11.28
C TRP A 26 5.94 9.04 12.05
N PRO A 27 6.09 7.70 12.12
CA PRO A 27 5.25 6.66 11.52
C PRO A 27 4.23 6.05 12.51
N VAL A 28 3.84 6.77 13.57
CA VAL A 28 3.00 6.23 14.65
C VAL A 28 1.52 6.40 14.33
N GLY A 29 0.71 5.36 14.57
CA GLY A 29 -0.73 5.39 14.27
C GLY A 29 -1.05 5.25 12.78
N LEU A 30 -2.35 5.25 12.48
CA LEU A 30 -2.85 4.99 11.13
C LEU A 30 -2.71 6.23 10.25
N HIS A 31 -1.99 6.06 9.14
CA HIS A 31 -1.82 7.06 8.09
C HIS A 31 -2.41 6.54 6.78
N SER A 32 -3.26 7.35 6.14
CA SER A 32 -4.02 6.98 4.95
C SER A 32 -3.60 7.83 3.75
N PHE A 33 -3.10 7.19 2.71
CA PHE A 33 -2.72 7.81 1.45
C PHE A 33 -3.79 7.53 0.41
N HIS A 34 -4.21 8.57 -0.30
CA HIS A 34 -5.19 8.48 -1.37
C HIS A 34 -4.56 8.89 -2.70
N LEU A 35 -4.82 8.11 -3.74
CA LEU A 35 -4.37 8.41 -5.10
C LEU A 35 -5.48 8.08 -6.09
N SER A 36 -5.67 8.95 -7.08
CA SER A 36 -6.60 8.73 -8.19
C SER A 36 -5.90 8.84 -9.54
N ARG A 37 -6.31 7.98 -10.48
CA ARG A 37 -5.89 7.96 -11.88
C ARG A 37 -7.09 7.69 -12.76
N GLY A 38 -7.63 8.74 -13.38
CA GLY A 38 -8.87 8.63 -14.15
C GLY A 38 -10.02 8.13 -13.26
N PRO A 39 -10.77 7.09 -13.65
CA PRO A 39 -11.87 6.56 -12.84
C PRO A 39 -11.42 5.67 -11.68
N THR A 40 -10.14 5.30 -11.59
CA THR A 40 -9.65 4.38 -10.56
C THR A 40 -9.03 5.17 -9.42
N ALA A 41 -9.33 4.79 -8.19
CA ALA A 41 -8.66 5.32 -7.00
C ALA A 41 -8.22 4.21 -6.05
N ILE A 42 -7.25 4.52 -5.21
CA ILE A 42 -6.76 3.63 -4.16
C ILE A 42 -6.65 4.40 -2.85
N LEU A 43 -7.09 3.75 -1.78
CA LEU A 43 -6.83 4.14 -0.40
C LEU A 43 -5.88 3.12 0.22
N PHE A 44 -4.68 3.57 0.57
CA PHE A 44 -3.70 2.77 1.27
C PHE A 44 -3.52 3.30 2.68
N SER A 45 -3.85 2.49 3.69
CA SER A 45 -3.67 2.86 5.09
C SER A 45 -2.62 1.98 5.75
N ILE A 46 -1.73 2.56 6.55
CA ILE A 46 -0.66 1.85 7.25
C ILE A 46 -0.56 2.31 8.70
N ASP A 47 -0.49 1.35 9.62
CA ASP A 47 0.05 1.54 10.96
C ASP A 47 1.40 0.81 11.03
N ALA A 48 2.48 1.59 10.92
CA ALA A 48 3.83 1.04 10.87
C ALA A 48 4.27 0.42 12.19
N THR A 49 3.72 0.91 13.30
CA THR A 49 4.04 0.43 14.66
C THR A 49 3.36 -0.91 14.93
N ALA A 50 2.11 -1.07 14.48
CA ALA A 50 1.41 -2.35 14.52
C ALA A 50 1.91 -3.32 13.44
N GLY A 51 2.49 -2.81 12.35
CA GLY A 51 2.89 -3.61 11.18
C GLY A 51 1.68 -4.11 10.39
N GLU A 52 0.69 -3.24 10.21
CA GLU A 52 -0.60 -3.57 9.62
C GLU A 52 -0.99 -2.57 8.55
N ALA A 53 -1.50 -3.07 7.42
CA ALA A 53 -2.01 -2.22 6.35
C ALA A 53 -3.41 -2.62 5.90
N TYR A 54 -4.07 -1.69 5.21
CA TYR A 54 -5.37 -1.84 4.58
C TYR A 54 -5.28 -1.25 3.18
N ILE A 55 -5.94 -1.89 2.22
CA ILE A 55 -5.95 -1.42 0.83
C ILE A 55 -7.39 -1.48 0.32
N SER A 56 -7.94 -0.37 -0.12
CA SER A 56 -9.21 -0.32 -0.85
C SER A 56 -9.00 0.25 -2.25
N LEU A 57 -9.63 -0.38 -3.24
CA LEU A 57 -9.69 0.09 -4.63
C LEU A 57 -11.10 0.57 -4.95
N TYR A 58 -11.18 1.67 -5.69
CA TYR A 58 -12.42 2.30 -6.10
C TYR A 58 -12.48 2.48 -7.61
N ALA A 59 -13.68 2.35 -8.16
CA ALA A 59 -14.03 2.82 -9.49
C ALA A 59 -15.10 3.93 -9.37
N GLY A 60 -14.69 5.18 -9.55
CA GLY A 60 -15.50 6.33 -9.16
C GLY A 60 -15.65 6.40 -7.63
N GLU A 61 -16.89 6.41 -7.15
CA GLU A 61 -17.22 6.40 -5.71
C GLU A 61 -17.49 4.98 -5.17
N GLU A 62 -17.50 3.95 -6.03
CA GLU A 62 -17.79 2.58 -5.65
C GLU A 62 -16.51 1.83 -5.27
N GLU A 63 -16.49 1.23 -4.07
CA GLU A 63 -15.42 0.32 -3.66
C GLU A 63 -15.56 -1.01 -4.41
N ILE A 64 -14.58 -1.33 -5.26
CA ILE A 64 -14.60 -2.55 -6.08
C ILE A 64 -13.82 -3.71 -5.44
N ALA A 65 -12.88 -3.39 -4.54
CA ALA A 65 -12.13 -4.38 -3.79
C ALA A 65 -11.58 -3.77 -2.51
N SER A 66 -11.57 -4.57 -1.44
CA SER A 66 -10.87 -4.24 -0.20
C SER A 66 -10.05 -5.44 0.25
N LEU A 67 -8.75 -5.22 0.39
CA LEU A 67 -7.90 -6.10 1.15
C LEU A 67 -7.88 -5.56 2.57
N GLY A 68 -8.60 -6.27 3.44
CA GLY A 68 -8.65 -5.99 4.87
C GLY A 68 -7.28 -6.12 5.53
N ARG A 69 -7.27 -6.27 6.85
CA ARG A 69 -6.06 -6.20 7.70
C ARG A 69 -4.90 -7.10 7.24
N LEU A 70 -3.96 -6.53 6.47
CA LEU A 70 -2.74 -7.17 6.00
C LEU A 70 -1.72 -7.18 7.13
N ARG A 71 -1.42 -8.36 7.68
CA ARG A 71 -0.50 -8.52 8.81
C ARG A 71 0.09 -9.94 8.90
N PRO A 72 1.25 -10.11 9.56
CA PRO A 72 2.16 -9.06 10.02
C PRO A 72 3.10 -8.61 8.90
N LEU A 73 3.22 -7.31 8.68
CA LEU A 73 4.16 -6.74 7.72
C LEU A 73 5.57 -6.64 8.30
N GLY A 74 6.56 -7.00 7.48
CA GLY A 74 7.97 -6.94 7.80
C GLY A 74 8.63 -5.70 7.21
N ARG A 75 8.33 -5.40 5.94
CA ARG A 75 8.97 -4.33 5.18
C ARG A 75 8.03 -3.74 4.14
N LEU A 76 8.12 -2.43 3.95
CA LEU A 76 7.60 -1.72 2.78
C LEU A 76 8.77 -1.21 1.94
N SER A 77 8.64 -1.25 0.63
CA SER A 77 9.65 -0.69 -0.29
C SER A 77 9.00 0.06 -1.44
N VAL A 78 9.46 1.28 -1.67
CA VAL A 78 9.13 2.02 -2.90
C VAL A 78 10.07 1.55 -4.01
N GLU A 79 9.51 1.06 -5.10
CA GLU A 79 10.22 0.58 -6.28
C GLU A 79 9.94 1.49 -7.47
N ARG A 80 11.01 1.87 -8.18
CA ARG A 80 10.97 2.66 -9.41
C ARG A 80 11.51 1.81 -10.55
N HIS A 81 10.62 1.18 -11.30
CA HIS A 81 10.94 0.32 -12.43
C HIS A 81 10.89 1.15 -13.73
N ARG A 82 11.96 1.10 -14.53
CA ARG A 82 12.04 1.82 -15.81
C ARG A 82 11.21 1.09 -16.88
N PRO A 83 10.50 1.78 -17.80
CA PRO A 83 10.60 3.22 -18.06
C PRO A 83 9.76 4.12 -17.15
N ASP A 84 8.57 3.71 -16.69
CA ASP A 84 7.59 4.64 -16.06
C ASP A 84 6.70 3.99 -14.99
N THR A 85 7.20 2.93 -14.35
CA THR A 85 6.42 2.18 -13.34
C THR A 85 6.89 2.50 -11.94
N GLU A 86 5.95 2.97 -11.11
CA GLU A 86 6.19 3.33 -9.72
C GLU A 86 5.28 2.46 -8.85
N SER A 87 5.84 1.86 -7.81
CA SER A 87 5.08 0.94 -6.97
C SER A 87 5.54 0.93 -5.51
N LEU A 88 4.62 0.57 -4.63
CA LEU A 88 4.87 0.17 -3.24
C LEU A 88 4.75 -1.35 -3.13
N THR A 89 5.79 -2.01 -2.65
CA THR A 89 5.74 -3.45 -2.34
C THR A 89 5.65 -3.64 -0.83
N LEU A 90 4.68 -4.45 -0.40
CA LEU A 90 4.41 -4.83 0.98
C LEU A 90 4.91 -6.27 1.18
N TRP A 91 5.94 -6.43 2.00
CA TRP A 91 6.51 -7.71 2.36
C TRP A 91 6.00 -8.14 3.74
N PHE A 92 5.49 -9.36 3.83
CA PHE A 92 5.10 -9.97 5.09
C PHE A 92 6.36 -10.41 5.87
N ARG A 93 6.26 -10.50 7.21
CA ARG A 93 7.34 -11.10 8.02
C ARG A 93 7.51 -12.58 7.76
N ASP A 94 6.44 -13.22 7.32
CA ASP A 94 6.44 -14.61 6.88
C ASP A 94 6.91 -14.65 5.44
N GLU A 95 8.15 -15.07 5.22
CA GLU A 95 8.78 -15.12 3.90
C GLU A 95 8.11 -16.12 2.95
N SER A 96 7.25 -17.03 3.46
CA SER A 96 6.47 -17.92 2.60
C SER A 96 5.26 -17.23 1.97
N LYS A 97 4.96 -15.99 2.34
CA LYS A 97 3.87 -15.21 1.75
C LYS A 97 4.41 -14.29 0.68
N GLU A 98 3.83 -14.42 -0.51
CA GLU A 98 4.12 -13.53 -1.61
C GLU A 98 3.81 -12.06 -1.26
N PRO A 99 4.66 -11.11 -1.67
CA PRO A 99 4.44 -9.71 -1.39
C PRO A 99 3.25 -9.18 -2.20
N ILE A 100 2.60 -8.16 -1.65
CA ILE A 100 1.56 -7.41 -2.37
C ILE A 100 2.20 -6.16 -2.97
N ARG A 101 2.03 -5.96 -4.27
CA ARG A 101 2.50 -4.76 -4.98
C ARG A 101 1.34 -3.86 -5.33
N ILE A 102 1.47 -2.60 -4.95
CA ILE A 102 0.61 -1.49 -5.35
C ILE A 102 1.36 -0.70 -6.42
N GLN A 103 0.92 -0.75 -7.67
CA GLN A 103 1.42 0.15 -8.71
C GLN A 103 0.61 1.43 -8.70
N THR A 104 1.26 2.59 -8.72
CA THR A 104 0.63 3.92 -8.73
C THR A 104 0.76 4.63 -10.09
N ARG A 105 1.71 4.19 -10.93
CA ARG A 105 1.90 4.67 -12.30
C ARG A 105 2.29 3.56 -13.28
N PRO A 106 1.85 3.63 -14.55
CA PRO A 106 1.00 4.69 -15.13
C PRO A 106 -0.49 4.53 -14.76
N LEU A 107 -0.88 3.34 -14.31
CA LEU A 107 -2.23 3.01 -13.85
C LEU A 107 -2.16 2.44 -12.43
N ILE A 108 -3.23 2.65 -11.66
CA ILE A 108 -3.40 2.03 -10.35
C ILE A 108 -3.68 0.54 -10.55
N CYS A 109 -2.81 -0.32 -10.02
CA CYS A 109 -2.99 -1.77 -10.07
C CYS A 109 -2.56 -2.40 -8.75
N LEU A 110 -3.26 -3.46 -8.35
CA LEU A 110 -2.83 -4.36 -7.29
C LEU A 110 -2.40 -5.69 -7.92
N ALA A 111 -1.22 -6.16 -7.55
CA ALA A 111 -0.69 -7.43 -7.99
C ALA A 111 -0.13 -8.20 -6.79
N TRP A 112 -0.42 -9.50 -6.76
CA TRP A 112 0.18 -10.46 -5.85
C TRP A 112 0.13 -11.81 -6.54
N ASP A 113 1.19 -12.60 -6.42
CA ASP A 113 1.18 -13.97 -6.93
C ASP A 113 0.33 -14.82 -5.99
N VAL A 114 -0.86 -15.19 -6.46
CA VAL A 114 -1.68 -16.19 -5.77
C VAL A 114 -1.09 -17.54 -6.11
N MET A 115 -0.48 -18.22 -5.15
CA MET A 115 -0.12 -19.64 -5.32
C MET A 115 -1.33 -20.40 -5.85
N GLY A 116 -1.10 -21.28 -6.82
CA GLY A 116 -2.17 -22.07 -7.42
C GLY A 116 -2.95 -22.84 -6.34
N LEU A 117 -4.29 -22.84 -6.46
CA LEU A 117 -5.15 -23.69 -5.63
C LEU A 117 -4.65 -25.15 -5.65
N GLY A 118 -4.10 -25.63 -4.53
CA GLY A 118 -3.67 -27.03 -4.37
C GLY A 118 -2.22 -27.25 -3.94
N GLU A 119 -1.42 -26.20 -3.81
CA GLU A 119 -0.07 -26.30 -3.24
C GLU A 119 -0.13 -26.04 -1.72
N TRP A 120 -0.05 -27.11 -0.91
CA TRP A 120 0.05 -27.10 0.57
C TRP A 120 1.40 -27.66 1.01
#